data_AF-A0A367JLN4-F1
#
_entry.id   AF-A0A367JLN4-F1
#
_cell.length_a   1.000
_cell.length_b   1.000
_cell.length_c   1.000
_cell.angle_alpha   90.00
_cell.angle_beta   90.00
_cell.angle_gamma   90.00
#
_symmetry.space_group_name_H-M   'P 1'
#
loop_
_entity.id
_entity.type
_entity.pdbx_description
1 polymer ?
#
loop_
_entity_poly.entity_id
_entity_poly.type
_entity_poly.pdbx_seq_one_letter_code
_entity_poly.pdbx_strand_id
1 'polypeptide(L)'
;MGQIYRLVQLKEKLKDNQGLLKEIVEASFNYSENLCMRNGVHETLFRSVVEMMGKNDQRIYWGKLLSDYKLFSIQQALENGVTHNDVLLDANRVAELHYATFLYTDNARRFSAINNFSLDTSVTIIMRQMTVLWGLYVLRTYGDQGFLEEYISSQQLKDIEKACLKLCKHLRKDVVGLTDAFGLPDFVLKASIARYDGNIYQNYFDIILQAPNSTGMPPYHGKYIRPLTEKFSQIPLEKTRNKTQ
;
A
#
# COMPACT_ATOMS: atom_id res chain seq x y z
N MET A 1 -4.86 7.63 -13.03
CA MET A 1 -4.30 7.30 -14.37
C MET A 1 -4.48 8.40 -15.42
N GLY A 2 -5.66 9.04 -15.54
CA GLY A 2 -5.89 10.04 -16.60
C GLY A 2 -4.99 11.29 -16.58
N GLN A 3 -4.39 11.65 -15.42
CA GLN A 3 -3.40 12.73 -15.32
C GLN A 3 -2.03 12.32 -15.87
N ILE A 4 -1.53 11.12 -15.52
CA ILE A 4 -0.26 10.56 -16.04
C ILE A 4 -0.36 10.33 -17.55
N TYR A 5 -1.47 9.76 -18.01
CA TYR A 5 -1.72 9.54 -19.43
C TYR A 5 -1.74 10.85 -20.24
N ARG A 6 -2.41 11.90 -19.73
CA ARG A 6 -2.40 13.23 -20.36
C ARG A 6 -1.00 13.83 -20.40
N LEU A 7 -0.19 13.62 -19.37
CA LEU A 7 1.22 14.02 -19.32
C LEU A 7 2.07 13.29 -20.36
N VAL A 8 1.88 11.98 -20.54
CA VAL A 8 2.56 11.19 -21.56
C VAL A 8 2.14 11.61 -22.97
N GLN A 9 0.85 11.87 -23.20
CA GLN A 9 0.38 12.42 -24.47
C GLN A 9 0.91 13.83 -24.75
N LEU A 10 1.02 14.68 -23.71
CA LEU A 10 1.64 16.00 -23.81
C LEU A 10 3.14 15.88 -24.13
N LYS A 11 3.84 14.88 -23.58
CA LYS A 11 5.25 14.59 -23.88
C LYS A 11 5.46 14.23 -25.35
N GLU A 12 4.57 13.44 -25.94
CA GLU A 12 4.59 13.15 -27.38
C GLU A 12 4.24 14.39 -28.23
N LYS A 13 3.21 15.15 -27.85
CA LYS A 13 2.77 16.35 -28.58
C LYS A 13 3.74 17.54 -28.49
N LEU A 14 4.52 17.62 -27.42
CA LEU A 14 5.49 18.69 -27.15
C LEU A 14 6.94 18.21 -27.30
N LYS A 15 7.17 17.15 -28.10
CA LYS A 15 8.52 16.63 -28.36
C LYS A 15 9.51 17.70 -28.81
N ASP A 16 9.03 18.67 -29.60
CA ASP A 16 9.84 19.75 -30.18
C ASP A 16 10.02 20.96 -29.24
N ASN A 17 9.23 21.05 -28.16
CA ASN A 17 9.28 22.16 -27.20
C ASN A 17 9.43 21.63 -25.77
N GLN A 18 10.61 21.09 -25.50
CA GLN A 18 10.94 20.47 -24.21
C GLN A 18 10.90 21.46 -23.03
N GLY A 19 11.12 22.76 -23.27
CA GLY A 19 11.01 23.80 -22.24
C GLY A 19 9.60 23.92 -21.69
N LEU A 20 8.60 24.00 -22.59
CA LEU A 20 7.19 24.07 -22.20
C LEU A 20 6.72 22.78 -21.53
N LEU A 21 7.20 21.63 -22.01
CA LEU A 21 6.88 20.34 -21.38
C LEU A 21 7.38 20.30 -19.93
N LYS A 22 8.60 20.79 -19.66
CA LYS A 22 9.19 20.82 -18.33
C LYS A 22 8.37 21.67 -17.35
N GLU A 23 7.99 22.87 -17.77
CA GLU A 23 7.17 23.79 -16.96
C GLU A 23 5.79 23.20 -16.63
N ILE A 24 5.17 22.50 -17.59
CA ILE A 24 3.88 21.82 -17.37
C ILE A 24 4.04 20.66 -16.38
N VAL A 25 5.13 19.89 -16.47
CA VAL A 25 5.46 18.80 -15.55
C VAL A 25 5.68 19.36 -14.13
N GLU A 26 6.46 20.43 -13.97
CA GLU A 26 6.69 21.09 -12.69
C GLU A 26 5.40 21.67 -12.09
N ALA A 27 4.57 22.33 -12.91
CA ALA A 27 3.27 22.84 -12.46
C ALA A 27 2.32 21.70 -12.01
N SER A 28 2.36 20.55 -12.69
CA SER A 28 1.53 19.40 -12.32
C SER A 28 2.05 18.64 -11.10
N PHE A 29 3.34 18.71 -10.80
CA PHE A 29 3.91 18.23 -9.52
C PHE A 29 3.45 19.09 -8.34
N ASN A 30 3.43 20.41 -8.51
CA ASN A 30 2.94 21.34 -7.48
C ASN A 30 1.42 21.21 -7.24
N TYR A 31 0.66 20.77 -8.25
CA TYR A 31 -0.79 20.62 -8.16
C TYR A 31 -1.25 19.36 -7.42
N SER A 32 -0.48 18.27 -7.44
CA SER A 32 -0.89 16.99 -6.86
C SER A 32 0.31 16.21 -6.31
N GLU A 33 0.40 16.14 -4.98
CA GLU A 33 1.42 15.38 -4.25
C GLU A 33 1.46 13.90 -4.66
N ASN A 34 0.30 13.27 -4.84
CA ASN A 34 0.21 11.87 -5.27
C ASN A 34 0.73 11.64 -6.70
N LEU A 35 0.56 12.63 -7.59
CA LEU A 35 1.07 12.57 -8.96
C LEU A 35 2.58 12.82 -8.99
N CYS A 36 3.04 13.79 -8.21
CA CYS A 36 4.46 14.10 -7.99
C CYS A 36 5.21 12.88 -7.47
N MET A 37 4.72 12.23 -6.41
CA MET A 37 5.39 11.09 -5.80
C MET A 37 5.49 9.90 -6.76
N ARG A 38 4.45 9.63 -7.55
CA ARG A 38 4.46 8.50 -8.51
C ARG A 38 5.35 8.77 -9.72
N ASN A 39 5.32 9.98 -10.28
CA ASN A 39 6.10 10.28 -11.48
C ASN A 39 7.56 10.63 -11.14
N GLY A 40 7.78 11.38 -10.06
CA GLY A 40 9.11 11.74 -9.57
C GLY A 40 9.92 10.52 -9.11
N VAL A 41 9.34 9.60 -8.34
CA VAL A 41 10.10 8.40 -7.92
C VAL A 41 10.52 7.54 -9.11
N HIS A 42 9.67 7.43 -10.14
CA HIS A 42 9.98 6.69 -11.36
C HIS A 42 10.97 7.41 -12.30
N GLU A 43 10.75 8.68 -12.64
CA GLU A 43 11.60 9.44 -13.60
C GLU A 43 12.89 9.99 -12.98
N THR A 44 12.89 10.52 -11.76
CA THR A 44 14.07 11.18 -11.18
C THR A 44 14.88 10.31 -10.24
N LEU A 45 14.29 9.31 -9.57
CA LEU A 45 15.04 8.47 -8.63
C LEU A 45 15.41 7.13 -9.25
N PHE A 46 14.43 6.39 -9.77
CA PHE A 46 14.66 5.03 -10.25
C PHE A 46 15.44 4.99 -11.57
N ARG A 47 15.06 5.82 -12.56
CA ARG A 47 15.82 5.96 -13.83
C ARG A 47 17.27 6.39 -13.56
N SER A 48 17.48 7.42 -12.76
CA SER A 48 18.82 7.95 -12.46
C SER A 48 19.70 6.94 -11.73
N VAL A 49 19.14 6.09 -10.87
CA VAL A 49 19.87 4.99 -10.23
C VAL A 49 20.27 3.90 -11.23
N VAL A 50 19.38 3.54 -12.16
CA VAL A 50 19.68 2.57 -13.23
C VAL A 50 20.73 3.13 -14.19
N GLU A 51 20.65 4.42 -14.53
CA GLU A 51 21.60 5.11 -15.41
C GLU A 51 22.96 5.35 -14.75
N MET A 52 23.03 5.63 -13.45
CA MET A 52 24.33 5.80 -12.76
C MET A 52 24.96 4.48 -12.36
N MET A 53 24.18 3.56 -11.78
CA MET A 53 24.72 2.35 -11.13
C MET A 53 24.45 1.05 -11.88
N GLY A 54 23.59 1.05 -12.90
CA GLY A 54 23.31 -0.14 -13.69
C GLY A 54 24.49 -0.49 -14.61
N LYS A 55 24.77 -1.79 -14.77
CA LYS A 55 25.66 -2.30 -15.84
C LYS A 55 25.03 -2.07 -17.22
N ASN A 56 25.82 -2.02 -18.30
CA ASN A 56 25.30 -1.73 -19.65
C ASN A 56 24.13 -2.63 -20.07
N ASP A 57 24.20 -3.93 -19.79
CA ASP A 57 23.12 -4.88 -20.09
C ASP A 57 21.85 -4.62 -19.28
N GLN A 58 22.02 -4.18 -18.02
CA GLN A 58 20.92 -3.81 -17.14
C GLN A 58 20.27 -2.50 -17.58
N ARG A 59 21.04 -1.51 -18.05
CA ARG A 59 20.49 -0.26 -18.60
C ARG A 59 19.65 -0.52 -19.84
N ILE A 60 20.09 -1.43 -20.71
CA ILE A 60 19.36 -1.78 -21.94
C ILE A 60 18.07 -2.55 -21.61
N TYR A 61 18.16 -3.57 -20.75
CA TYR A 61 17.01 -4.39 -20.35
C TYR A 61 15.98 -3.59 -19.54
N TRP A 62 16.42 -2.98 -18.44
CA TRP A 62 15.53 -2.20 -17.58
C TRP A 62 15.08 -0.92 -18.24
N GLY A 63 15.93 -0.26 -19.04
CA GLY A 63 15.54 0.92 -19.82
C GLY A 63 14.40 0.62 -20.78
N LYS A 64 14.41 -0.54 -21.44
CA LYS A 64 13.32 -0.96 -22.33
C LYS A 64 12.03 -1.28 -21.54
N LEU A 65 12.13 -2.05 -20.45
CA LEU A 65 11.00 -2.39 -19.58
C LEU A 65 10.39 -1.18 -18.86
N LEU A 66 11.22 -0.24 -18.41
CA LEU A 66 10.81 1.03 -17.79
C LEU A 66 10.14 1.95 -18.79
N SER A 67 10.62 1.95 -20.03
CA SER A 67 10.01 2.72 -21.10
C SER A 67 8.67 2.11 -21.54
N ASP A 68 8.51 0.79 -21.38
CA ASP A 68 7.41 0.03 -21.97
C ASP A 68 6.25 -0.32 -21.04
N TYR A 69 6.43 -0.49 -19.72
CA TYR A 69 5.34 -0.80 -18.75
C TYR A 69 4.37 -1.96 -19.16
N LYS A 70 4.82 -3.12 -19.71
CA LYS A 70 3.91 -4.11 -20.36
C LYS A 70 3.62 -5.41 -19.59
N LEU A 71 2.34 -5.82 -19.61
CA LEU A 71 1.83 -7.20 -19.40
C LEU A 71 1.39 -7.80 -20.74
N PHE A 72 1.34 -9.13 -20.86
CA PHE A 72 0.97 -9.82 -22.12
C PHE A 72 -0.50 -9.57 -22.51
N SER A 73 -1.43 -9.60 -21.56
CA SER A 73 -2.84 -9.23 -21.80
C SER A 73 -3.02 -7.80 -22.36
N ILE A 74 -2.27 -6.83 -21.84
CA ILE A 74 -2.31 -5.43 -22.30
C ILE A 74 -1.78 -5.33 -23.74
N GLN A 75 -0.69 -6.04 -24.04
CA GLN A 75 -0.14 -6.06 -25.39
C GLN A 75 -1.15 -6.65 -26.39
N GLN A 76 -1.77 -7.77 -26.06
CA GLN A 76 -2.78 -8.41 -26.91
C GLN A 76 -4.00 -7.49 -27.12
N ALA A 77 -4.45 -6.78 -26.08
CA ALA A 77 -5.55 -5.83 -26.18
C ALA A 77 -5.21 -4.66 -27.12
N LEU A 78 -4.00 -4.09 -27.01
CA LEU A 78 -3.54 -3.02 -27.89
C LEU A 78 -3.38 -3.48 -29.34
N GLU A 79 -2.87 -4.70 -29.56
CA GLU A 79 -2.77 -5.32 -30.89
C GLU A 79 -4.16 -5.56 -31.52
N ASN A 80 -5.18 -5.84 -30.70
CA ASN A 80 -6.57 -5.96 -31.12
C ASN A 80 -7.28 -4.60 -31.36
N GLY A 81 -6.54 -3.48 -31.31
CA GLY A 81 -7.06 -2.14 -31.60
C GLY A 81 -7.75 -1.44 -30.42
N VAL A 82 -7.63 -1.98 -29.20
CA VAL A 82 -8.12 -1.31 -27.99
C VAL A 82 -7.27 -0.07 -27.71
N THR A 83 -7.88 1.01 -27.22
CA THR A 83 -7.13 2.25 -26.97
C THR A 83 -6.37 2.18 -25.66
N HIS A 84 -5.27 2.94 -25.56
CA HIS A 84 -4.50 3.03 -24.30
C HIS A 84 -5.32 3.51 -23.09
N ASN A 85 -6.43 4.22 -23.31
CA ASN A 85 -7.31 4.66 -22.23
C ASN A 85 -8.09 3.50 -21.60
N ASP A 86 -8.42 2.49 -22.39
CA ASP A 86 -9.24 1.37 -21.95
C ASP A 86 -8.44 0.40 -21.07
N VAL A 87 -7.10 0.33 -21.28
CA VAL A 87 -6.17 -0.52 -20.50
C VAL A 87 -5.50 0.20 -19.32
N LEU A 88 -5.97 1.40 -18.95
CA LEU A 88 -5.32 2.20 -17.89
C LEU A 88 -5.34 1.52 -16.52
N LEU A 89 -6.38 0.74 -16.21
CA LEU A 89 -6.45 0.03 -14.93
C LEU A 89 -5.37 -1.05 -14.84
N ASP A 90 -5.20 -1.82 -15.91
CA ASP A 90 -4.20 -2.87 -16.00
C ASP A 90 -2.79 -2.27 -16.00
N ALA A 91 -2.59 -1.16 -16.71
CA ALA A 91 -1.33 -0.41 -16.66
C ALA A 91 -0.97 0.08 -15.24
N ASN A 92 -1.94 0.45 -14.41
CA ASN A 92 -1.69 0.85 -13.02
C ASN A 92 -1.25 -0.36 -12.19
N ARG A 93 -1.88 -1.53 -12.40
CA ARG A 93 -1.47 -2.78 -11.77
C ARG A 93 -0.04 -3.18 -12.18
N VAL A 94 0.36 -2.95 -13.44
CA VAL A 94 1.75 -3.17 -13.87
C VAL A 94 2.72 -2.27 -13.12
N ALA A 95 2.38 -0.98 -12.98
CA ALA A 95 3.23 -0.04 -12.26
C ALA A 95 3.41 -0.45 -10.78
N GLU A 96 2.33 -0.87 -10.13
CA GLU A 96 2.35 -1.36 -8.75
C GLU A 96 3.21 -2.64 -8.61
N LEU A 97 3.05 -3.59 -9.54
CA LEU A 97 3.86 -4.82 -9.60
C LEU A 97 5.34 -4.53 -9.87
N HIS A 98 5.64 -3.55 -10.72
CA HIS A 98 7.00 -3.13 -11.03
C HIS A 98 7.67 -2.52 -9.80
N TYR A 99 6.98 -1.61 -9.11
CA TYR A 99 7.46 -1.05 -7.84
C TYR A 99 7.66 -2.14 -6.79
N ALA A 100 6.72 -3.09 -6.70
CA ALA A 100 6.83 -4.18 -5.76
C ALA A 100 8.06 -5.07 -6.07
N THR A 101 8.32 -5.33 -7.35
CA THR A 101 9.52 -6.05 -7.80
C THR A 101 10.79 -5.29 -7.44
N PHE A 102 10.82 -3.98 -7.66
CA PHE A 102 11.96 -3.15 -7.28
C PHE A 102 12.26 -3.24 -5.78
N LEU A 103 11.27 -3.01 -4.92
CA LEU A 103 11.41 -3.15 -3.47
C LEU A 103 11.86 -4.55 -3.06
N TYR A 104 11.32 -5.60 -3.70
CA TYR A 104 11.73 -6.97 -3.43
C TYR A 104 13.21 -7.18 -3.78
N THR A 105 13.64 -6.72 -4.95
CA THR A 105 15.02 -6.88 -5.43
C THR A 105 16.03 -6.09 -4.61
N ASP A 106 15.68 -4.89 -4.15
CA ASP A 106 16.53 -4.10 -3.26
C ASP A 106 16.70 -4.81 -1.90
N ASN A 107 15.59 -5.23 -1.28
CA ASN A 107 15.65 -6.00 -0.03
C ASN A 107 16.38 -7.34 -0.19
N ALA A 108 16.13 -8.06 -1.28
CA ALA A 108 16.84 -9.30 -1.59
C ALA A 108 18.34 -9.04 -1.78
N ARG A 109 18.77 -7.98 -2.47
CA ARG A 109 20.20 -7.64 -2.56
C ARG A 109 20.82 -7.36 -1.19
N ARG A 110 20.10 -6.64 -0.33
CA ARG A 110 20.58 -6.27 1.02
C ARG A 110 20.62 -7.44 2.00
N PHE A 111 19.71 -8.41 1.88
CA PHE A 111 19.52 -9.45 2.90
C PHE A 111 19.66 -10.89 2.37
N SER A 112 19.97 -11.11 1.09
CA SER A 112 20.13 -12.46 0.51
C SER A 112 21.51 -13.07 0.77
N ALA A 113 22.56 -12.27 0.98
CA ALA A 113 23.89 -12.77 1.27
C ALA A 113 24.05 -12.97 2.77
N ILE A 114 24.29 -14.22 3.19
CA ILE A 114 24.55 -14.58 4.60
C ILE A 114 25.86 -13.96 5.13
N ASN A 115 26.73 -13.49 4.23
CA ASN A 115 28.06 -12.92 4.54
C ASN A 115 28.14 -11.41 4.26
N ASN A 116 27.08 -10.65 4.47
CA ASN A 116 27.21 -9.19 4.53
C ASN A 116 27.97 -8.82 5.80
N PHE A 117 29.25 -8.44 5.66
CA PHE A 117 30.15 -8.08 6.76
C PHE A 117 29.64 -6.97 7.70
N SER A 118 28.56 -6.28 7.33
CA SER A 118 27.99 -5.15 8.06
C SER A 118 26.89 -5.51 9.06
N LEU A 119 26.30 -6.72 8.99
CA LEU A 119 25.12 -7.08 9.79
C LEU A 119 25.33 -8.40 10.51
N ASP A 120 24.77 -8.48 11.72
CA ASP A 120 24.76 -9.73 12.47
C ASP A 120 23.96 -10.81 11.71
N THR A 121 24.38 -12.06 11.88
CA THR A 121 23.80 -13.22 11.18
C THR A 121 22.35 -13.41 11.59
N SER A 122 22.04 -13.19 12.87
CA SER A 122 20.69 -13.28 13.44
C SER A 122 19.71 -12.32 12.75
N VAL A 123 20.09 -11.05 12.62
CA VAL A 123 19.29 -9.99 11.98
C VAL A 123 19.09 -10.30 10.48
N THR A 124 20.14 -10.76 9.81
CA THR A 124 20.07 -11.10 8.38
C THR A 124 19.05 -12.22 8.11
N ILE A 125 18.97 -13.22 9.00
CA ILE A 125 17.98 -14.31 8.89
C ILE A 125 16.56 -13.75 9.03
N ILE A 126 16.30 -12.93 10.05
CA ILE A 126 14.96 -12.36 10.30
C ILE A 126 14.55 -11.43 9.15
N MET A 127 15.44 -10.55 8.69
CA MET A 127 15.18 -9.63 7.56
C MET A 127 14.95 -10.36 6.24
N ARG A 128 15.68 -11.46 6.01
CA ARG A 128 15.43 -12.34 4.86
C ARG A 128 14.04 -12.96 4.94
N GLN A 129 13.63 -13.45 6.10
CA GLN A 129 12.29 -14.01 6.29
C GLN A 129 11.21 -12.94 6.07
N MET A 130 11.40 -11.72 6.56
CA MET A 130 10.49 -10.60 6.32
C MET A 130 10.39 -10.26 4.83
N THR A 131 11.52 -10.25 4.12
CA THR A 131 11.58 -10.02 2.67
C THR A 131 10.79 -11.08 1.92
N VAL A 132 10.98 -12.36 2.26
CA VAL A 132 10.23 -13.48 1.66
C VAL A 132 8.74 -13.37 1.99
N LEU A 133 8.38 -13.03 3.23
CA LEU A 133 6.98 -12.88 3.63
C LEU A 133 6.28 -11.79 2.82
N TRP A 134 6.94 -10.64 2.66
CA TRP A 134 6.41 -9.54 1.88
C TRP A 134 6.28 -9.91 0.39
N GLY A 135 7.26 -10.62 -0.19
CA GLY A 135 7.15 -11.15 -1.55
C GLY A 135 5.99 -12.11 -1.75
N LEU A 136 5.79 -13.05 -0.81
CA LEU A 136 4.64 -13.96 -0.81
C LEU A 136 3.30 -13.23 -0.66
N TYR A 137 3.27 -12.17 0.15
CA TYR A 137 2.09 -11.31 0.29
C TYR A 137 1.77 -10.59 -1.03
N VAL A 138 2.76 -10.00 -1.71
CA VAL A 138 2.59 -9.37 -3.03
C VAL A 138 2.07 -10.40 -4.04
N LEU A 139 2.68 -11.58 -4.12
CA LEU A 139 2.23 -12.65 -5.02
C LEU A 139 0.81 -13.13 -4.72
N ARG A 140 0.39 -13.11 -3.45
CA ARG A 140 -0.99 -13.40 -3.07
C ARG A 140 -1.95 -12.29 -3.50
N THR A 141 -1.56 -11.02 -3.32
CA THR A 141 -2.38 -9.86 -3.67
C THR A 141 -2.60 -9.73 -5.18
N TYR A 142 -1.59 -10.01 -6.00
CA TYR A 142 -1.64 -9.98 -7.47
C TYR A 142 -1.71 -11.37 -8.11
N GLY A 143 -2.09 -12.38 -7.32
CA GLY A 143 -2.16 -13.76 -7.79
C GLY A 143 -3.23 -13.99 -8.85
N ASP A 144 -4.26 -13.13 -8.89
CA ASP A 144 -5.27 -13.09 -9.94
C ASP A 144 -4.65 -12.77 -11.30
N GLN A 145 -3.83 -11.71 -11.38
CA GLN A 145 -3.15 -11.33 -12.60
C GLN A 145 -2.12 -12.40 -13.01
N GLY A 146 -1.36 -12.92 -12.05
CA GLY A 146 -0.41 -14.01 -12.31
C GLY A 146 -1.08 -15.28 -12.86
N PHE A 147 -2.33 -15.54 -12.47
CA PHE A 147 -3.13 -16.63 -13.02
C PHE A 147 -3.67 -16.32 -14.42
N LEU A 148 -4.20 -15.11 -14.65
CA LEU A 148 -4.71 -14.68 -15.96
C LEU A 148 -3.64 -14.67 -17.05
N GLU A 149 -2.40 -14.34 -16.69
CA GLU A 149 -1.24 -14.33 -17.59
C GLU A 149 -0.53 -15.70 -17.67
N GLU A 150 -1.12 -16.74 -17.06
CA GLU A 150 -0.60 -18.12 -17.03
C GLU A 150 0.80 -18.29 -16.39
N TYR A 151 1.30 -17.28 -15.67
CA TYR A 151 2.56 -17.36 -14.92
C TYR A 151 2.46 -18.21 -13.65
N ILE A 152 1.26 -18.30 -13.06
CA ILE A 152 1.01 -19.01 -11.81
C ILE A 152 -0.18 -19.95 -11.99
N SER A 153 0.02 -21.22 -11.68
CA SER A 153 -1.06 -22.21 -11.65
C SER A 153 -1.91 -22.09 -10.37
N SER A 154 -3.15 -22.58 -10.44
CA SER A 154 -4.06 -22.64 -9.27
C SER A 154 -3.44 -23.38 -8.08
N GLN A 155 -2.66 -24.44 -8.33
CA GLN A 155 -1.99 -25.20 -7.28
C GLN A 155 -0.87 -24.39 -6.62
N GLN A 156 -0.05 -23.69 -7.41
CA GLN A 156 1.00 -22.80 -6.88
C GLN A 156 0.40 -21.67 -6.03
N LEU A 157 -0.76 -21.13 -6.40
CA LEU A 157 -1.43 -20.10 -5.61
C LEU A 157 -1.83 -20.61 -4.22
N LYS A 158 -2.38 -21.84 -4.13
CA LYS A 158 -2.67 -22.50 -2.84
C LYS A 158 -1.40 -22.73 -2.02
N ASP A 159 -0.30 -23.08 -2.68
CA ASP A 159 0.96 -23.33 -1.99
C ASP A 159 1.63 -22.04 -1.50
N ILE A 160 1.50 -20.93 -2.24
CA ILE A 160 1.89 -19.57 -1.80
C ILE A 160 1.12 -19.17 -0.54
N GLU A 161 -0.20 -19.40 -0.50
CA GLU A 161 -1.01 -19.08 0.67
C GLU A 161 -0.57 -19.88 1.90
N LYS A 162 -0.34 -21.19 1.75
CA LYS A 162 0.18 -22.05 2.82
C LYS A 162 1.56 -21.59 3.29
N ALA A 163 2.46 -21.25 2.37
CA ALA A 163 3.80 -20.76 2.68
C ALA A 163 3.75 -19.43 3.44
N CYS A 164 2.88 -18.50 3.02
CA CYS A 164 2.65 -17.23 3.69
C CYS A 164 2.20 -17.46 5.15
N LEU A 165 1.18 -18.30 5.38
CA LEU A 165 0.69 -18.62 6.73
C LEU A 165 1.75 -19.31 7.60
N LYS A 166 2.55 -20.22 7.03
CA LYS A 166 3.65 -20.89 7.73
C LYS A 166 4.71 -19.88 8.18
N LEU A 167 5.06 -18.94 7.31
CA LEU A 167 6.06 -17.91 7.59
C LEU A 167 5.55 -16.88 8.61
N CYS A 168 4.28 -16.48 8.53
CA CYS A 168 3.63 -15.65 9.56
C CYS A 168 3.69 -16.31 10.95
N LYS A 169 3.43 -17.62 11.05
CA LYS A 169 3.53 -18.34 12.32
C LYS A 169 4.96 -18.36 12.88
N HIS A 170 5.95 -18.44 12.01
CA HIS A 170 7.36 -18.42 12.41
C HIS A 170 7.78 -17.04 12.91
N LEU A 171 7.55 -15.99 12.10
CA LEU A 171 7.91 -14.60 12.41
C LEU A 171 7.13 -13.99 13.59
N ARG A 172 5.99 -14.58 13.97
CA ARG A 172 5.19 -14.10 15.11
C ARG A 172 6.00 -14.01 16.41
N LYS A 173 7.02 -14.83 16.59
CA LYS A 173 7.87 -14.82 17.80
C LYS A 173 8.74 -13.57 17.89
N ASP A 174 9.14 -13.04 16.73
CA ASP A 174 10.06 -11.91 16.61
C ASP A 174 9.33 -10.58 16.40
N VAL A 175 8.00 -10.60 16.28
CA VAL A 175 7.20 -9.41 15.91
C VAL A 175 7.35 -8.26 16.89
N VAL A 176 7.43 -8.55 18.19
CA VAL A 176 7.61 -7.52 19.23
C VAL A 176 8.99 -6.87 19.08
N GLY A 177 10.05 -7.67 18.90
CA GLY A 177 11.39 -7.14 18.67
C GLY A 177 11.49 -6.32 17.37
N LEU A 178 10.78 -6.74 16.32
CA LEU A 178 10.71 -6.02 15.04
C LEU A 178 9.97 -4.68 15.15
N THR A 179 8.90 -4.61 15.96
CA THR A 179 8.20 -3.34 16.20
C THR A 179 8.99 -2.42 17.12
N ASP A 180 9.65 -2.97 18.13
CA ASP A 180 10.45 -2.21 19.09
C ASP A 180 11.74 -1.67 18.46
N ALA A 181 12.27 -2.34 17.42
CA ALA A 181 13.46 -1.92 16.69
C ALA A 181 13.31 -0.54 16.00
N PHE A 182 12.09 -0.05 15.77
CA PHE A 182 11.88 1.32 15.30
C PHE A 182 12.22 2.38 16.36
N GLY A 183 12.29 1.99 17.64
CA GLY A 183 12.68 2.88 18.74
C GLY A 183 11.73 4.09 18.91
N LEU A 184 10.44 3.92 18.59
CA LEU A 184 9.46 5.00 18.66
C LEU A 184 8.99 5.20 20.11
N PRO A 185 9.26 6.34 20.74
CA PRO A 185 8.82 6.58 22.12
C PRO A 185 7.32 6.89 22.17
N ASP A 186 6.68 6.60 23.32
CA ASP A 186 5.23 6.76 23.51
C ASP A 186 4.71 8.16 23.17
N PHE A 187 5.51 9.21 23.42
CA PHE A 187 5.12 10.60 23.10
C PHE A 187 5.07 10.89 21.60
N VAL A 188 5.77 10.10 20.78
CA VAL A 188 5.70 10.15 19.31
C VAL A 188 4.53 9.31 18.82
N LEU A 189 4.36 8.10 19.37
CA LEU A 189 3.26 7.19 18.99
C LEU A 189 1.89 7.79 19.33
N LYS A 190 1.75 8.47 20.48
CA LYS A 190 0.50 9.09 20.96
C LYS A 190 -0.70 8.15 20.93
N ALA A 191 -0.45 6.85 21.07
CA ALA A 191 -1.45 5.80 21.02
C ALA A 191 -1.45 5.05 22.35
N SER A 192 -2.49 5.26 23.15
CA SER A 192 -2.66 4.64 24.48
C SER A 192 -2.68 3.11 24.46
N ILE A 193 -3.11 2.52 23.34
CA ILE A 193 -3.15 1.07 23.14
C ILE A 193 -1.79 0.47 22.77
N ALA A 194 -0.84 1.30 22.35
CA ALA A 194 0.47 0.89 21.87
C ALA A 194 1.59 1.32 22.83
N ARG A 195 1.26 1.49 24.12
CA ARG A 195 2.23 1.87 25.14
C ARG A 195 3.26 0.76 25.32
N TYR A 196 4.53 1.15 25.42
CA TYR A 196 5.65 0.20 25.51
C TYR A 196 5.55 -0.81 26.66
N ASP A 197 4.97 -0.41 27.79
CA ASP A 197 4.84 -1.28 28.98
C ASP A 197 3.73 -2.34 28.87
N GLY A 198 2.95 -2.34 27.79
CA GLY A 198 1.85 -3.29 27.56
C GLY A 198 0.61 -3.08 28.44
N ASN A 199 0.55 -2.03 29.28
CA ASN A 199 -0.62 -1.76 30.11
C ASN A 199 -1.70 -1.01 29.31
N ILE A 200 -2.44 -1.72 28.47
CA ILE A 200 -3.40 -1.10 27.56
C ILE A 200 -4.59 -0.48 28.31
N TYR A 201 -5.22 -1.26 29.19
CA TYR A 201 -6.54 -0.93 29.72
C TYR A 201 -6.52 0.24 30.70
N GLN A 202 -5.56 0.25 31.64
CA GLN A 202 -5.53 1.29 32.66
C GLN A 202 -5.30 2.67 32.03
N ASN A 203 -4.30 2.77 31.16
CA ASN A 203 -3.98 4.05 30.53
C ASN A 203 -5.06 4.52 29.57
N TYR A 204 -5.67 3.60 28.82
CA TYR A 204 -6.77 3.95 27.94
C TYR A 204 -7.97 4.48 28.73
N PHE A 205 -8.31 3.82 29.85
CA PHE A 205 -9.40 4.26 30.71
C PHE A 205 -9.10 5.60 31.36
N ASP A 206 -7.88 5.80 31.86
CA ASP A 206 -7.45 7.07 32.46
C ASP A 206 -7.55 8.23 31.45
N ILE A 207 -7.16 8.01 30.19
CA ILE A 207 -7.30 9.01 29.12
C ILE A 207 -8.76 9.34 28.84
N ILE A 208 -9.64 8.34 28.78
CA ILE A 208 -11.07 8.57 28.62
C ILE A 208 -11.61 9.38 29.79
N LEU A 209 -11.26 9.03 31.02
CA LEU A 209 -11.73 9.75 32.21
C LEU A 209 -11.22 11.19 32.28
N GLN A 210 -10.01 11.46 31.78
CA GLN A 210 -9.46 12.81 31.70
C GLN A 210 -10.08 13.64 30.56
N ALA A 211 -10.69 13.00 29.55
CA ALA A 211 -11.32 13.72 28.46
C ALA A 211 -12.56 14.50 28.93
N PRO A 212 -12.74 15.76 28.50
CA PRO A 212 -13.86 16.59 28.94
C PRO A 212 -15.19 16.02 28.45
N ASN A 213 -16.19 15.96 29.34
CA ASN A 213 -17.53 15.43 29.06
C ASN A 213 -17.55 13.97 28.58
N SER A 214 -16.54 13.17 28.94
CA SER A 214 -16.47 11.74 28.57
C SER A 214 -17.43 10.86 29.36
N THR A 215 -17.83 11.31 30.56
CA THR A 215 -18.74 10.59 31.45
C THR A 215 -19.95 11.45 31.80
N GLY A 216 -21.06 10.78 32.12
CA GLY A 216 -22.30 11.43 32.53
C GLY A 216 -23.24 11.78 31.37
N MET A 217 -24.29 12.53 31.70
CA MET A 217 -25.34 12.90 30.76
C MET A 217 -24.87 14.09 29.91
N PRO A 218 -24.90 14.00 28.57
CA PRO A 218 -24.43 15.10 27.74
C PRO A 218 -25.35 16.32 27.87
N PRO A 219 -24.83 17.56 27.69
CA PRO A 219 -25.61 18.79 27.88
C PRO A 219 -26.88 18.85 27.02
N TYR A 220 -26.82 18.21 25.86
CA TYR A 220 -27.89 18.17 24.87
C TYR A 220 -28.97 17.11 25.17
N HIS A 221 -28.78 16.27 26.20
CA HIS A 221 -29.71 15.20 26.53
C HIS A 221 -31.09 15.73 26.91
N GLY A 222 -31.16 16.73 27.81
CA GLY A 222 -32.44 17.30 28.24
C GLY A 222 -33.20 18.00 27.10
N LYS A 223 -32.48 18.64 26.17
CA LYS A 223 -33.07 19.41 25.08
C LYS A 223 -33.57 18.54 23.92
N TYR A 224 -32.80 17.52 23.54
CA TYR A 224 -33.10 16.74 22.33
C TYR A 224 -33.38 15.26 22.58
N ILE A 225 -32.69 14.61 23.53
CA ILE A 225 -32.87 13.17 23.76
C ILE A 225 -34.13 12.90 24.59
N ARG A 226 -34.28 13.61 25.71
CA ARG A 226 -35.40 13.41 26.65
C ARG A 226 -36.79 13.56 25.99
N PRO A 227 -37.05 14.59 25.15
CA PRO A 227 -38.34 14.70 24.47
C PRO A 227 -38.59 13.60 23.44
N LEU A 228 -37.54 12.98 22.88
CA LEU A 228 -37.68 11.86 21.96
C LEU A 228 -38.02 10.59 22.74
N THR A 229 -37.28 10.27 23.79
CA THR A 229 -37.48 9.04 24.57
C THR A 229 -38.82 9.02 25.31
N GLU A 230 -39.24 10.14 25.91
CA GLU A 230 -40.52 10.23 26.64
C GLU A 230 -41.73 10.09 25.69
N LYS A 231 -41.65 10.61 24.45
CA LYS A 231 -42.71 10.45 23.45
C LYS A 231 -42.93 8.99 23.05
N PHE A 232 -41.86 8.20 22.89
CA PHE A 232 -41.99 6.77 22.54
C PHE A 232 -42.40 5.90 23.73
N SER A 233 -42.09 6.32 24.96
CA SER A 233 -42.49 5.62 26.19
C SER A 233 -44.01 5.66 26.44
N GLN A 234 -44.69 6.69 25.90
CA GLN A 234 -46.14 6.90 26.04
C GLN A 234 -46.96 6.15 24.98
N ILE A 235 -46.34 5.46 24.03
CA ILE A 235 -47.03 4.64 23.02
C ILE A 235 -47.26 3.25 23.62
N PRO A 236 -48.50 2.82 23.90
CA PRO A 236 -48.77 1.49 24.42
C PRO A 236 -48.32 0.42 23.42
N LEU A 237 -47.53 -0.56 23.88
CA LEU A 237 -47.05 -1.71 23.09
C LEU A 237 -48.19 -2.57 22.47
N GLU A 238 -49.44 -2.34 22.87
CA GLU A 238 -50.61 -3.04 22.33
C GLU A 238 -51.04 -2.58 20.93
N LYS A 239 -50.64 -1.38 20.46
CA LYS A 239 -51.10 -0.87 19.15
C LYS A 239 -50.33 -1.40 17.95
N THR A 240 -49.21 -2.11 18.14
CA THR A 240 -48.43 -2.70 17.04
C THR A 240 -48.75 -4.17 16.77
N ARG A 241 -49.59 -4.83 17.59
CA ARG A 241 -49.93 -6.26 17.40
C ARG A 241 -51.27 -6.53 16.70
N ASN A 242 -52.12 -5.51 16.51
CA ASN A 242 -53.46 -5.65 15.92
C ASN A 242 -53.61 -5.03 14.52
N LYS A 243 -52.59 -5.16 13.65
CA LYS A 243 -52.71 -4.84 12.21
C LYS A 243 -52.19 -5.95 11.30
N THR A 244 -52.44 -7.20 11.71
CA THR A 244 -52.31 -8.37 10.84
C THR A 244 -53.44 -9.36 11.15
N GLN A 245 -54.64 -9.00 10.70
CA GLN A 245 -55.69 -9.94 10.29
C GLN A 245 -56.29 -9.41 8.99
#